data_AF-A0A4Q6F0S5-F1
#
_entry.id   AF-A0A4Q6F0S5-F1
#
_cell.length_a   1.000
_cell.length_b   1.000
_cell.length_c   1.000
_cell.angle_alpha   90.00
_cell.angle_beta   90.00
_cell.angle_gamma   90.00
#
_symmetry.space_group_name_H-M   'P 1'
#
loop_
_entity.id
_entity.type
_entity.pdbx_description
1 polymer ?
#
loop_
_entity_poly.entity_id
_entity_poly.type
_entity_poly.pdbx_seq_one_letter_code
_entity_poly.pdbx_strand_id
1 'polypeptide(L)'
;KNPATGEVKLVFVVREGKKRVFQELVIRGNRAVSSERVEDTFPLDTGDDFNRQVLLDFDKQLKAVYRQRGYLHVNVGVELQQNLSLRDIETKVVLQIDENQKSRFGEVFIKGLIKTDPVVIQREMRFKTGDDYNPDLVEESRQALADLGLFSSISMVPSETVGQESVISYSILVRESRSGTISFGPGWSREEGLRFSVESSYNNIGGTGRKVFSKGTLNEERDQTSLGGKSLLGRYAGIGYFEPWLFELPIDGTLAFNYKAEARDNLWEISRSAEAIISHRVRKLKPKTLIEGFTLYKEAREEAEGSVKDATLIDSGNLQIREVGVRHITDGRNNLA
;
A
#
# COMPACT_ATOMS: atom_id res chain seq x y z
N LYS A 1 53.38 -22.11 7.81
CA LYS A 1 53.50 -21.73 6.39
C LYS A 1 54.80 -22.31 5.87
N ASN A 2 54.77 -23.21 4.90
CA ASN A 2 55.98 -23.74 4.27
C ASN A 2 56.61 -22.62 3.43
N PRO A 3 57.87 -22.20 3.71
CA PRO A 3 58.48 -21.07 3.00
C PRO A 3 58.77 -21.32 1.51
N ALA A 4 58.79 -22.57 1.05
CA ALA A 4 59.08 -22.92 -0.35
C ALA A 4 57.83 -23.05 -1.24
N THR A 5 56.70 -23.51 -0.70
CA THR A 5 55.45 -23.76 -1.46
C THR A 5 54.31 -22.81 -1.10
N GLY A 6 54.46 -22.02 -0.02
CA GLY A 6 53.42 -21.10 0.46
C GLY A 6 52.29 -21.79 1.24
N GLU A 7 52.24 -23.11 1.32
CA GLU A 7 51.15 -23.86 1.96
C GLU A 7 51.12 -23.70 3.49
N VAL A 8 49.91 -23.65 4.05
CA VAL A 8 49.66 -23.60 5.49
C VAL A 8 48.78 -24.79 5.87
N LYS A 9 49.32 -25.69 6.70
CA LYS A 9 48.54 -26.78 7.31
C LYS A 9 47.91 -26.29 8.61
N LEU A 10 46.58 -26.20 8.62
CA LEU A 10 45.81 -25.98 9.84
C LEU A 10 45.38 -27.33 10.40
N VAL A 11 45.70 -27.57 11.67
CA VAL A 11 45.25 -28.78 12.39
C VAL A 11 44.40 -28.31 13.56
N PHE A 12 43.12 -28.67 13.53
CA PHE A 12 42.21 -28.42 14.63
C PHE A 12 42.12 -29.68 15.48
N VAL A 13 42.45 -29.57 16.77
CA VAL A 13 42.23 -30.62 17.75
C VAL A 13 40.94 -30.28 18.49
N VAL A 14 39.87 -30.99 18.18
CA VAL A 14 38.55 -30.81 18.80
C VAL A 14 38.31 -31.94 19.80
N ARG A 15 37.83 -31.60 21.00
CA ARG A 15 37.26 -32.57 21.95
C ARG A 15 35.77 -32.34 22.00
N GLU A 16 35.01 -33.27 21.43
CA GLU A 16 33.56 -33.24 21.49
C GLU A 16 33.09 -33.58 22.91
N GLY A 17 32.24 -32.72 23.47
CA GLY A 17 31.54 -32.99 24.73
C GLY A 17 30.33 -33.89 24.51
N LYS A 18 29.61 -34.22 25.60
CA LYS A 18 28.30 -34.89 25.48
C LYS A 18 27.33 -34.01 24.70
N LYS A 19 26.47 -34.63 23.89
CA LYS A 19 25.39 -33.94 23.19
C LYS A 19 24.43 -33.29 24.19
N ARG A 20 23.93 -32.11 23.84
CA ARG A 20 22.89 -31.42 24.61
C ARG A 20 21.57 -31.65 23.89
N VAL A 21 20.56 -32.06 24.62
CA VAL A 21 19.21 -32.26 24.09
C VAL A 21 18.24 -31.33 24.79
N PHE A 22 17.30 -30.77 24.05
CA PHE A 22 16.25 -29.93 24.61
C PHE A 22 15.21 -30.80 25.33
N GLN A 23 14.82 -30.39 26.54
CA GLN A 23 13.88 -31.14 27.35
C GLN A 23 12.55 -30.40 27.50
N GLU A 24 12.59 -29.19 28.02
CA GLU A 24 11.39 -28.44 28.43
C GLU A 24 11.66 -26.93 28.34
N LEU A 25 10.63 -26.18 27.95
CA LEU A 25 10.58 -24.73 28.01
C LEU A 25 9.72 -24.31 29.21
N VAL A 26 10.26 -23.46 30.07
CA VAL A 26 9.50 -22.82 31.16
C VAL A 26 9.47 -21.33 30.96
N ILE A 27 8.27 -20.77 30.85
CA ILE A 27 8.05 -19.35 30.59
C ILE A 27 7.58 -18.66 31.88
N ARG A 28 8.18 -17.52 32.21
CA ARG A 28 7.81 -16.68 33.35
C ARG A 28 7.72 -15.22 32.94
N GLY A 29 6.75 -14.51 33.52
CA GLY A 29 6.60 -13.06 33.34
C GLY A 29 5.80 -12.63 32.11
N ASN A 30 5.29 -13.58 31.31
CA ASN A 30 4.40 -13.30 30.18
C ASN A 30 2.96 -13.05 30.65
N ARG A 31 2.46 -11.82 30.50
CA ARG A 31 1.07 -11.42 30.77
C ARG A 31 0.39 -10.90 29.50
N ALA A 32 1.13 -10.19 28.64
CA ALA A 32 0.66 -9.65 27.38
C ALA A 32 0.64 -10.70 26.25
N VAL A 33 1.41 -11.79 26.36
CA VAL A 33 1.43 -12.91 25.41
C VAL A 33 1.17 -14.21 26.15
N SER A 34 0.23 -15.03 25.65
CA SER A 34 -0.08 -16.35 26.22
C SER A 34 1.11 -17.30 26.09
N SER A 35 1.28 -18.20 27.05
CA SER A 35 2.37 -19.18 27.03
C SER A 35 2.32 -20.07 25.78
N GLU A 36 1.13 -20.50 25.37
CA GLU A 36 0.89 -21.26 24.13
C GLU A 36 1.48 -20.55 22.90
N ARG A 37 1.27 -19.24 22.75
CA ARG A 37 1.82 -18.46 21.63
C ARG A 37 3.35 -18.41 21.65
N VAL A 38 3.95 -18.36 22.84
CA VAL A 38 5.40 -18.35 23.03
C VAL A 38 5.99 -19.73 22.73
N GLU A 39 5.32 -20.80 23.18
CA GLU A 39 5.66 -22.20 22.91
C GLU A 39 5.56 -22.50 21.41
N ASP A 40 4.49 -22.09 20.72
CA ASP A 40 4.32 -22.23 19.27
C ASP A 40 5.43 -21.54 18.45
N THR A 41 6.06 -20.51 19.01
CA THR A 41 7.17 -19.79 18.36
C THR A 41 8.52 -20.43 18.66
N PHE A 42 8.59 -21.33 19.64
CA PHE A 42 9.83 -21.99 20.03
C PHE A 42 10.18 -23.10 19.03
N PRO A 43 11.38 -23.07 18.42
CA PRO A 43 11.68 -23.88 17.24
C PRO A 43 12.16 -25.31 17.54
N LEU A 44 12.16 -25.76 18.81
CA LEU A 44 12.65 -27.07 19.20
C LEU A 44 11.55 -27.88 19.89
N ASP A 45 11.44 -29.14 19.50
CA ASP A 45 10.63 -30.14 20.17
C ASP A 45 11.46 -30.89 21.22
N THR A 46 10.79 -31.45 22.23
CA THR A 46 11.45 -32.26 23.26
C THR A 46 12.23 -33.42 22.63
N GLY A 47 13.53 -33.49 22.91
CA GLY A 47 14.45 -34.49 22.37
C GLY A 47 15.38 -33.97 21.28
N ASP A 48 15.14 -32.77 20.73
CA ASP A 48 15.97 -32.18 19.68
C ASP A 48 17.37 -31.79 20.17
N ASP A 49 18.34 -31.77 19.24
CA ASP A 49 19.70 -31.29 19.50
C ASP A 49 19.68 -29.80 19.88
N PHE A 50 20.19 -29.49 21.06
CA PHE A 50 20.16 -28.14 21.61
C PHE A 50 21.41 -27.33 21.24
N ASN A 51 21.21 -26.26 20.47
CA ASN A 51 22.25 -25.29 20.11
C ASN A 51 21.91 -23.89 20.66
N ARG A 52 22.91 -23.19 21.22
CA ARG A 52 22.76 -21.82 21.72
C ARG A 52 22.35 -20.80 20.65
N GLN A 53 22.71 -21.03 19.38
CA GLN A 53 22.32 -20.14 18.29
C GLN A 53 20.79 -20.05 18.16
N VAL A 54 20.10 -21.17 18.38
CA VAL A 54 18.64 -21.26 18.33
C VAL A 54 17.98 -20.30 19.33
N LEU A 55 18.58 -20.14 20.53
CA LEU A 55 18.07 -19.21 21.53
C LEU A 55 18.24 -17.74 21.14
N LEU A 56 19.34 -17.39 20.45
CA LEU A 56 19.56 -16.02 19.99
C LEU A 56 18.56 -15.63 18.91
N ASP A 57 18.22 -16.58 18.03
CA ASP A 57 17.25 -16.35 16.97
C ASP A 57 15.82 -16.34 17.51
N PHE A 58 15.52 -17.23 18.45
CA PHE A 58 14.26 -17.22 19.20
C PHE A 58 14.06 -15.93 20.01
N ASP A 59 15.09 -15.42 20.71
CA ASP A 59 15.03 -14.14 21.43
C ASP A 59 14.61 -12.99 20.49
N LYS A 60 15.20 -12.91 19.29
CA LYS A 60 14.84 -11.90 18.29
C LYS A 60 13.39 -12.06 17.83
N GLN A 61 12.95 -13.28 17.57
CA GLN A 61 11.57 -13.57 17.13
C GLN A 61 10.56 -13.22 18.22
N LEU A 62 10.81 -13.63 19.47
CA LEU A 62 9.95 -13.32 20.61
C LEU A 62 9.85 -11.81 20.84
N LYS A 63 10.98 -11.10 20.82
CA LYS A 63 10.99 -9.62 20.89
C LYS A 63 10.20 -8.99 19.75
N ALA A 64 10.22 -9.56 18.54
CA ALA A 64 9.39 -9.07 17.44
C ALA A 64 7.89 -9.26 17.70
N VAL A 65 7.46 -10.38 18.28
CA VAL A 65 6.05 -10.62 18.67
C VAL A 65 5.58 -9.58 19.70
N TYR A 66 6.41 -9.30 20.71
CA TYR A 66 6.10 -8.27 21.71
C TYR A 66 6.07 -6.85 21.12
N ARG A 67 7.01 -6.53 20.24
CA ARG A 67 7.03 -5.24 19.51
C ARG A 67 5.79 -5.02 18.65
N GLN A 68 5.27 -6.08 18.01
CA GLN A 68 4.00 -6.02 17.28
C GLN A 68 2.81 -5.65 18.17
N ARG A 69 2.88 -5.94 19.47
CA ARG A 69 1.85 -5.60 20.46
C ARG A 69 2.12 -4.27 21.20
N GLY A 70 3.18 -3.57 20.83
CA GLY A 70 3.56 -2.28 21.41
C GLY A 70 4.49 -2.34 22.62
N TYR A 71 5.12 -3.49 22.89
CA TYR A 71 6.13 -3.62 23.94
C TYR A 71 7.54 -3.53 23.32
N LEU A 72 8.07 -2.32 23.16
CA LEU A 72 9.39 -2.14 22.52
C LEU A 72 10.56 -2.40 23.47
N HIS A 73 10.37 -2.15 24.75
CA HIS A 73 11.39 -2.31 25.79
C HIS A 73 11.30 -3.66 26.51
N VAL A 74 10.73 -4.68 25.85
CA VAL A 74 10.71 -6.04 26.42
C VAL A 74 12.13 -6.57 26.60
N ASN A 75 12.41 -7.11 27.78
CA ASN A 75 13.64 -7.81 28.08
C ASN A 75 13.35 -9.29 28.28
N VAL A 76 14.19 -10.14 27.68
CA VAL A 76 14.07 -11.60 27.77
C VAL A 76 15.37 -12.14 28.31
N GLY A 77 15.34 -12.56 29.58
CA GLY A 77 16.41 -13.33 30.20
C GLY A 77 16.26 -14.81 29.85
N VAL A 78 17.36 -15.46 29.50
CA VAL A 78 17.39 -16.90 29.24
C VAL A 78 18.34 -17.56 30.24
N GLU A 79 17.80 -18.47 31.04
CA GLU A 79 18.56 -19.29 31.98
C GLU A 79 18.52 -20.75 31.54
N LEU A 80 19.68 -21.41 31.51
CA LEU A 80 19.80 -22.82 31.14
C LEU A 80 20.03 -23.67 32.37
N GLN A 81 19.07 -24.54 32.65
CA GLN A 81 19.16 -25.52 33.70
C GLN A 81 19.50 -26.86 33.07
N GLN A 82 20.64 -27.42 33.44
CA GLN A 82 21.17 -28.61 32.80
C GLN A 82 21.19 -29.76 33.77
N ASN A 83 20.64 -30.89 33.35
CA ASN A 83 20.74 -32.14 34.09
C ASN A 83 21.67 -33.10 33.35
N LEU A 84 22.56 -33.73 34.10
CA LEU A 84 23.51 -34.70 33.56
C LEU A 84 22.83 -36.07 33.54
N SER A 85 22.36 -36.48 32.38
CA SER A 85 21.90 -37.85 32.15
C SER A 85 23.07 -38.76 31.78
N LEU A 86 22.85 -40.08 31.88
CA LEU A 86 23.90 -41.08 31.64
C LEU A 86 24.50 -40.95 30.22
N ARG A 87 23.68 -40.64 29.22
CA ARG A 87 24.09 -40.47 27.80
C ARG A 87 24.24 -39.01 27.37
N ASP A 88 23.20 -38.20 27.56
CA ASP A 88 23.13 -36.83 27.04
C ASP A 88 23.02 -35.78 28.16
N ILE A 89 23.19 -34.51 27.82
CA ILE A 89 22.94 -33.39 28.73
C ILE A 89 21.55 -32.84 28.42
N GLU A 90 20.58 -33.19 29.26
CA GLU A 90 19.23 -32.65 29.18
C GLU A 90 19.26 -31.17 29.56
N THR A 91 18.72 -30.32 28.69
CA THR A 91 18.74 -28.86 28.86
C THR A 91 17.32 -28.34 28.93
N LYS A 92 16.96 -27.85 30.11
CA LYS A 92 15.75 -27.09 30.39
C LYS A 92 16.01 -25.61 30.20
N VAL A 93 15.14 -24.95 29.44
CA VAL A 93 15.26 -23.52 29.11
C VAL A 93 14.24 -22.76 29.94
N VAL A 94 14.71 -21.84 30.78
CA VAL A 94 13.85 -20.97 31.58
C VAL A 94 13.90 -19.56 31.00
N LEU A 95 12.77 -19.10 30.49
CA LEU A 95 12.60 -17.73 29.99
C LEU A 95 12.05 -16.84 31.10
N GLN A 96 12.76 -15.75 31.37
CA GLN A 96 12.31 -14.67 32.25
C GLN A 96 11.99 -13.45 31.39
N ILE A 97 10.70 -13.19 31.18
CA ILE A 97 10.24 -12.09 30.35
C ILE A 97 9.84 -10.92 31.25
N ASP A 98 10.49 -9.78 31.04
CA ASP A 98 10.08 -8.50 31.58
C ASP A 98 9.49 -7.66 30.44
N GLU A 99 8.15 -7.62 30.40
CA GLU A 99 7.40 -6.99 29.31
C GLU A 99 7.57 -5.46 29.29
N ASN A 100 7.84 -4.85 30.46
CA ASN A 100 7.83 -3.41 30.66
C ASN A 100 6.49 -2.74 30.25
N GLN A 101 6.44 -1.41 30.33
CA GLN A 101 5.22 -0.67 29.96
C GLN A 101 5.06 -0.60 28.44
N LYS A 102 3.79 -0.72 27.99
CA LYS A 102 3.41 -0.53 26.60
C LYS A 102 3.79 0.88 26.13
N SER A 103 4.37 0.95 24.94
CA SER A 103 4.79 2.21 24.35
C SER A 103 3.63 3.00 23.78
N ARG A 104 3.82 4.33 23.69
CA ARG A 104 2.86 5.26 23.09
C ARG A 104 3.50 6.06 21.98
N PHE A 105 2.68 6.55 21.05
CA PHE A 105 3.13 7.47 20.01
C PHE A 105 3.44 8.84 20.61
N GLY A 106 4.61 9.37 20.27
CA GLY A 106 5.06 10.70 20.62
C GLY A 106 4.70 11.74 19.57
N GLU A 107 5.53 12.78 19.49
CA GLU A 107 5.36 13.84 18.51
C GLU A 107 5.76 13.38 17.11
N VAL A 108 5.15 14.00 16.10
CA VAL A 108 5.44 13.73 14.69
C VAL A 108 6.07 14.96 14.06
N PHE A 109 7.33 14.82 13.64
CA PHE A 109 8.07 15.88 12.97
C PHE A 109 8.07 15.63 11.46
N ILE A 110 7.65 16.62 10.69
CA ILE A 110 7.60 16.51 9.22
C ILE A 110 8.74 17.33 8.62
N LYS A 111 9.54 16.72 7.74
CA LYS A 111 10.69 17.36 7.06
C LYS A 111 10.70 17.05 5.57
N GLY A 112 11.19 18.00 4.78
CA GLY A 112 11.37 17.84 3.33
C GLY A 112 10.18 18.32 2.47
N LEU A 113 9.20 18.98 3.08
CA LEU A 113 8.16 19.72 2.36
C LEU A 113 8.73 21.00 1.76
N ILE A 114 8.32 21.31 0.53
CA ILE A 114 8.71 22.53 -0.20
C ILE A 114 7.46 23.29 -0.62
N LYS A 115 6.47 22.61 -1.20
CA LYS A 115 5.23 23.21 -1.69
C LYS A 115 3.98 22.65 -1.01
N THR A 116 4.03 21.42 -0.54
CA THR A 116 2.89 20.72 0.05
C THR A 116 2.66 21.21 1.47
N ASP A 117 1.40 21.47 1.79
CA ASP A 117 0.99 21.87 3.13
C ASP A 117 1.17 20.70 4.12
N PRO A 118 1.80 20.91 5.30
CA PRO A 118 1.91 19.89 6.33
C PRO A 118 0.57 19.22 6.72
N VAL A 119 -0.55 19.93 6.63
CA VAL A 119 -1.90 19.40 6.91
C VAL A 119 -2.22 18.20 6.01
N VAL A 120 -1.71 18.16 4.78
CA VAL A 120 -1.88 17.05 3.84
C VAL A 120 -1.28 15.75 4.38
N ILE A 121 -0.14 15.83 5.08
CA ILE A 121 0.47 14.68 5.73
C ILE A 121 -0.26 14.34 7.04
N GLN A 122 -0.56 15.36 7.86
CA GLN A 122 -1.19 15.15 9.17
C GLN A 122 -2.53 14.43 9.08
N ARG A 123 -3.38 14.81 8.12
CA ARG A 123 -4.69 14.17 7.90
C ARG A 123 -4.58 12.70 7.46
N GLU A 124 -3.44 12.30 6.90
CA GLU A 124 -3.21 10.92 6.45
C GLU A 124 -2.63 10.01 7.54
N MET A 125 -2.18 10.57 8.66
CA MET A 125 -1.71 9.79 9.80
C MET A 125 -2.85 8.99 10.43
N ARG A 126 -2.56 7.74 10.80
CA ARG A 126 -3.51 6.79 11.44
C ARG A 126 -3.38 6.71 12.95
N PHE A 127 -2.38 7.39 13.49
CA PHE A 127 -2.13 7.52 14.92
C PHE A 127 -1.98 9.00 15.27
N LYS A 128 -2.22 9.30 16.54
CA LYS A 128 -2.01 10.62 17.14
C LYS A 128 -1.04 10.50 18.31
N THR A 129 -0.44 11.63 18.68
CA THR A 129 0.37 11.72 19.89
C THR A 129 -0.46 11.31 21.10
N GLY A 130 0.07 10.40 21.91
CA GLY A 130 -0.57 9.82 23.08
C GLY A 130 -1.27 8.48 22.84
N ASP A 131 -1.53 8.08 21.59
CA ASP A 131 -2.13 6.78 21.26
C ASP A 131 -1.17 5.62 21.64
N ASP A 132 -1.73 4.45 21.93
CA ASP A 132 -0.95 3.23 22.10
C ASP A 132 -0.14 2.92 20.84
N TYR A 133 1.14 2.58 21.01
CA TYR A 133 1.99 2.21 19.89
C TYR A 133 1.46 0.93 19.22
N ASN A 134 1.25 1.02 17.91
CA ASN A 134 0.95 -0.11 17.05
C ASN A 134 1.72 0.06 15.73
N PRO A 135 2.65 -0.85 15.39
CA PRO A 135 3.43 -0.72 14.16
C PRO A 135 2.58 -0.78 12.89
N ASP A 136 1.42 -1.44 12.94
CA ASP A 136 0.50 -1.48 11.80
C ASP A 136 -0.03 -0.08 11.44
N LEU A 137 -0.26 0.78 12.44
CA LEU A 137 -0.71 2.16 12.20
C LEU A 137 0.38 3.02 11.55
N VAL A 138 1.65 2.77 11.87
CA VAL A 138 2.80 3.43 11.20
C VAL A 138 2.83 3.04 9.73
N GLU A 139 2.70 1.75 9.47
CA GLU A 139 2.73 1.21 8.11
C GLU A 139 1.52 1.63 7.28
N GLU A 140 0.33 1.63 7.87
CA GLU A 140 -0.88 2.16 7.24
C GLU A 140 -0.77 3.67 6.94
N SER A 141 -0.12 4.44 7.81
CA SER A 141 0.17 5.86 7.57
C SER A 141 1.16 6.03 6.43
N ARG A 142 2.24 5.24 6.41
CA ARG A 142 3.24 5.25 5.33
C ARG A 142 2.60 4.92 3.98
N GLN A 143 1.76 3.89 3.94
CA GLN A 143 1.04 3.52 2.74
C GLN A 143 0.03 4.60 2.31
N ALA A 144 -0.69 5.21 3.26
CA ALA A 144 -1.62 6.29 2.96
C ALA A 144 -0.93 7.49 2.31
N LEU A 145 0.25 7.87 2.81
CA LEU A 145 1.07 8.92 2.21
C LEU A 145 1.58 8.54 0.81
N ALA A 146 1.93 7.27 0.59
CA ALA A 146 2.33 6.77 -0.72
C ALA A 146 1.17 6.82 -1.72
N ASP A 147 -0.03 6.44 -1.29
CA ASP A 147 -1.26 6.45 -2.09
C ASP A 147 -1.64 7.86 -2.58
N LEU A 148 -1.16 8.94 -1.92
CA LEU A 148 -1.37 10.30 -2.39
C LEU A 148 -0.65 10.59 -3.71
N GLY A 149 0.42 9.85 -4.05
CA GLY A 149 1.24 10.09 -5.24
C GLY A 149 2.00 11.43 -5.24
N LEU A 150 2.02 12.15 -4.11
CA LEU A 150 2.65 13.46 -3.97
C LEU A 150 4.14 13.39 -3.64
N PHE A 151 4.62 12.23 -3.18
CA PHE A 151 5.98 12.05 -2.69
C PHE A 151 6.68 10.93 -3.47
N SER A 152 7.93 11.18 -3.84
CA SER A 152 8.81 10.24 -4.53
C SER A 152 9.55 9.32 -3.56
N SER A 153 9.66 9.76 -2.30
CA SER A 153 10.25 8.99 -1.21
C SER A 153 9.61 9.40 0.10
N ILE A 154 9.27 8.42 0.94
CA ILE A 154 8.69 8.58 2.26
C ILE A 154 9.50 7.68 3.21
N SER A 155 10.07 8.27 4.25
CA SER A 155 10.76 7.53 5.31
C SER A 155 10.22 7.97 6.66
N MET A 156 9.72 7.01 7.44
CA MET A 156 9.25 7.22 8.81
C MET A 156 10.27 6.61 9.75
N VAL A 157 11.06 7.47 10.39
CA VAL A 157 12.10 7.03 11.32
C VAL A 157 11.68 7.34 12.75
N PRO A 158 11.79 6.39 13.69
CA PRO A 158 11.65 6.71 15.10
C PRO A 158 12.74 7.71 15.48
N SER A 159 12.34 8.80 16.12
CA SER A 159 13.27 9.78 16.66
C SER A 159 13.73 9.30 18.03
N GLU A 160 15.03 9.37 18.30
CA GLU A 160 15.58 9.00 19.60
C GLU A 160 14.87 9.79 20.69
N THR A 161 14.07 9.08 21.49
CA THR A 161 13.39 9.69 22.63
C THR A 161 14.32 9.47 23.83
N VAL A 162 14.95 10.54 24.29
CA VAL A 162 15.80 10.52 25.48
C VAL A 162 14.87 10.56 26.70
N GLY A 163 14.57 9.41 27.30
CA GLY A 163 13.75 9.36 28.51
C GLY A 163 13.35 7.94 28.93
N GLN A 164 13.00 7.79 30.21
CA GLN A 164 12.43 6.55 30.79
C GLN A 164 10.95 6.32 30.42
N GLU A 165 10.31 7.29 29.80
CA GLU A 165 8.93 7.13 29.32
C GLU A 165 8.95 6.38 27.99
N SER A 166 8.14 5.31 27.88
CA SER A 166 7.99 4.49 26.68
C SER A 166 7.30 5.24 25.52
N VAL A 167 7.67 6.49 25.24
CA VAL A 167 7.11 7.32 24.16
C VAL A 167 8.02 7.23 22.94
N ILE A 168 7.43 7.12 21.76
CA ILE A 168 8.15 7.00 20.49
C ILE A 168 7.70 8.10 19.55
N SER A 169 8.52 9.13 19.45
CA SER A 169 8.33 10.20 18.45
C SER A 169 8.79 9.73 17.06
N TYR A 170 8.19 10.25 16.00
CA TYR A 170 8.54 9.92 14.61
C TYR A 170 8.96 11.15 13.83
N SER A 171 10.01 11.01 13.02
CA SER A 171 10.36 11.97 11.99
C SER A 171 9.94 11.42 10.63
N ILE A 172 9.00 12.10 9.97
CA ILE A 172 8.57 11.82 8.61
C ILE A 172 9.42 12.64 7.66
N LEU A 173 10.33 11.96 6.96
CA LEU A 173 11.17 12.54 5.93
C LEU A 173 10.52 12.26 4.58
N VAL A 174 10.12 13.32 3.87
CA VAL A 174 9.52 13.19 2.54
C VAL A 174 10.37 13.88 1.49
N ARG A 175 10.26 13.41 0.25
CA ARG A 175 10.73 14.11 -0.94
C ARG A 175 9.57 14.30 -1.90
N GLU A 176 9.15 15.53 -2.11
CA GLU A 176 8.06 15.85 -3.03
C GLU A 176 8.34 15.37 -4.46
N SER A 177 7.32 14.81 -5.10
CA SER A 177 7.31 14.42 -6.50
C SER A 177 7.15 15.65 -7.40
N ARG A 178 7.44 15.48 -8.70
CA ARG A 178 7.13 16.50 -9.70
C ARG A 178 5.61 16.64 -9.83
N SER A 179 5.13 17.87 -9.72
CA SER A 179 3.70 18.19 -9.79
C SER A 179 3.11 17.97 -11.18
N GLY A 180 3.84 18.28 -12.25
CA GLY A 180 3.36 18.17 -13.63
C GLY A 180 3.84 16.90 -14.32
N THR A 181 2.96 16.22 -15.04
CA THR A 181 3.29 15.09 -15.91
C THR A 181 2.55 15.24 -17.23
N ILE A 182 3.27 15.03 -18.34
CA ILE A 182 2.69 14.93 -19.67
C ILE A 182 3.12 13.57 -20.23
N SER A 183 2.15 12.78 -20.67
CA SER A 183 2.34 11.45 -21.22
C SER A 183 1.82 11.42 -22.65
N PHE A 184 2.59 10.80 -23.54
CA PHE A 184 2.21 10.57 -24.93
C PHE A 184 2.24 9.07 -25.18
N GLY A 185 1.16 8.53 -25.76
CA GLY A 185 0.99 7.10 -25.97
C GLY A 185 0.45 6.79 -27.36
N PRO A 186 1.31 6.54 -28.37
CA PRO A 186 0.92 5.85 -29.58
C PRO A 186 0.74 4.36 -29.29
N GLY A 187 -0.27 3.75 -29.90
CA GLY A 187 -0.57 2.32 -29.79
C GLY A 187 -1.13 1.80 -31.11
N TRP A 188 -0.99 0.51 -31.34
CA TRP A 188 -1.60 -0.16 -32.48
C TRP A 188 -2.14 -1.52 -32.05
N SER A 189 -3.33 -1.86 -32.49
CA SER A 189 -3.89 -3.21 -32.32
C SER A 189 -4.56 -3.68 -33.62
N ARG A 190 -4.81 -4.98 -33.72
CA ARG A 190 -5.49 -5.55 -34.88
C ARG A 190 -6.96 -5.17 -34.91
N GLU A 191 -7.56 -5.03 -33.73
CA GLU A 191 -8.98 -4.73 -33.53
C GLU A 191 -9.27 -3.22 -33.62
N GLU A 192 -8.47 -2.38 -32.97
CA GLU A 192 -8.72 -0.92 -32.84
C GLU A 192 -7.76 -0.05 -33.66
N GLY A 193 -7.00 -0.64 -34.58
CA GLY A 193 -6.07 0.06 -35.46
C GLY A 193 -5.07 0.95 -34.71
N LEU A 194 -4.71 2.08 -35.30
CA LEU A 194 -3.83 3.08 -34.69
C LEU A 194 -4.55 3.88 -33.61
N ARG A 195 -3.91 4.06 -32.46
CA ARG A 195 -4.36 4.87 -31.34
C ARG A 195 -3.28 5.87 -30.98
N PHE A 196 -3.65 7.13 -30.77
CA PHE A 196 -2.77 8.16 -30.24
C PHE A 196 -3.42 8.78 -29.01
N SER A 197 -2.70 8.84 -27.90
CA SER A 197 -3.16 9.42 -26.65
C SER A 197 -2.20 10.47 -26.13
N VAL A 198 -2.75 11.54 -25.57
CA VAL A 198 -2.02 12.57 -24.84
C VAL A 198 -2.71 12.77 -23.51
N GLU A 199 -1.96 12.66 -22.44
CA GLU A 199 -2.47 12.88 -21.09
C GLU A 199 -1.61 13.95 -20.43
N SER A 200 -2.24 14.91 -19.79
CA SER A 200 -1.56 15.92 -18.98
C SER A 200 -2.18 15.91 -17.60
N SER A 201 -1.36 16.01 -16.58
CA SER A 201 -1.82 16.13 -15.20
C SER A 201 -0.93 17.07 -14.42
N TYR A 202 -1.57 17.84 -13.55
CA TYR A 202 -0.92 18.67 -12.56
C TYR A 202 -1.45 18.29 -11.19
N ASN A 203 -0.62 17.61 -10.41
CA ASN A 203 -0.86 17.19 -9.04
C ASN A 203 -0.42 18.28 -8.07
N ASN A 204 -1.02 18.28 -6.88
CA ASN A 204 -0.68 19.17 -5.77
C ASN A 204 -0.92 20.67 -6.02
N ILE A 205 -2.05 21.03 -6.63
CA ILE A 205 -2.40 22.43 -6.88
C ILE A 205 -2.48 23.19 -5.56
N GLY A 206 -1.67 24.25 -5.43
CA GLY A 206 -1.60 25.06 -4.21
C GLY A 206 -1.10 24.32 -2.98
N GLY A 207 -0.42 23.17 -3.12
CA GLY A 207 0.09 22.40 -1.99
C GLY A 207 -0.94 21.57 -1.23
N THR A 208 -2.16 21.45 -1.75
CA THR A 208 -3.32 20.85 -1.05
C THR A 208 -3.56 19.36 -1.39
N GLY A 209 -2.78 18.80 -2.31
CA GLY A 209 -3.04 17.49 -2.92
C GLY A 209 -4.11 17.47 -4.03
N ARG A 210 -4.76 18.61 -4.32
CA ARG A 210 -5.70 18.74 -5.45
C ARG A 210 -5.02 18.47 -6.78
N LYS A 211 -5.75 17.91 -7.74
CA LYS A 211 -5.21 17.53 -9.06
C LYS A 211 -6.14 17.98 -10.18
N VAL A 212 -5.55 18.49 -11.27
CA VAL A 212 -6.23 18.64 -12.56
C VAL A 212 -5.59 17.67 -13.54
N PHE A 213 -6.41 17.05 -14.38
CA PHE A 213 -5.95 16.17 -15.43
C PHE A 213 -6.77 16.35 -16.69
N SER A 214 -6.16 16.06 -17.83
CA SER A 214 -6.80 16.06 -19.12
C SER A 214 -6.28 14.90 -19.96
N LYS A 215 -7.16 14.31 -20.77
CA LYS A 215 -6.82 13.21 -21.66
C LYS A 215 -7.42 13.45 -23.03
N GLY A 216 -6.60 13.42 -24.06
CA GLY A 216 -6.99 13.38 -25.45
C GLY A 216 -6.69 12.02 -26.04
N THR A 217 -7.57 11.47 -26.86
CA THR A 217 -7.31 10.23 -27.61
C THR A 217 -7.91 10.32 -29.00
N LEU A 218 -7.15 9.85 -29.98
CA LEU A 218 -7.58 9.60 -31.36
C LEU A 218 -7.39 8.10 -31.60
N ASN A 219 -8.37 7.43 -32.18
CA ASN A 219 -8.28 6.00 -32.48
C ASN A 219 -8.92 5.67 -33.83
N GLU A 220 -8.40 4.63 -34.47
CA GLU A 220 -8.78 4.16 -35.79
C GLU A 220 -9.47 2.80 -35.70
N GLU A 221 -10.79 2.76 -35.59
CA GLU A 221 -11.51 1.49 -35.47
C GLU A 221 -11.76 0.84 -36.83
N ARG A 222 -11.40 -0.45 -36.97
CA ARG A 222 -11.63 -1.21 -38.20
C ARG A 222 -12.83 -2.12 -38.02
N ASP A 223 -13.85 -1.93 -38.84
CA ASP A 223 -15.03 -2.79 -38.86
C ASP A 223 -14.65 -4.26 -39.12
N GLN A 224 -15.05 -5.16 -38.22
CA GLN A 224 -14.76 -6.60 -38.31
C GLN A 224 -15.71 -7.34 -39.27
N THR A 225 -16.79 -6.69 -39.72
CA THR A 225 -17.93 -7.37 -40.36
C THR A 225 -18.06 -7.17 -41.87
N SER A 226 -17.23 -6.35 -42.52
CA SER A 226 -17.32 -6.13 -43.97
C SER A 226 -15.97 -6.20 -44.69
N LEU A 227 -15.93 -6.94 -45.80
CA LEU A 227 -14.80 -7.12 -46.71
C LEU A 227 -14.47 -5.83 -47.52
N GLY A 228 -14.64 -4.67 -46.91
CA GLY A 228 -14.67 -3.35 -47.53
C GLY A 228 -14.21 -2.23 -46.60
N GLY A 229 -13.12 -2.48 -45.86
CA GLY A 229 -12.27 -1.53 -45.12
C GLY A 229 -12.77 -0.10 -44.97
N LYS A 230 -13.70 0.15 -44.06
CA LYS A 230 -13.95 1.49 -43.52
C LYS A 230 -13.16 1.63 -42.22
N SER A 231 -12.23 2.60 -42.23
CA SER A 231 -11.46 3.04 -41.07
C SER A 231 -12.29 4.13 -40.38
N LEU A 232 -12.79 3.85 -39.18
CA LEU A 232 -13.62 4.74 -38.39
C LEU A 232 -12.72 5.55 -37.45
N LEU A 233 -13.02 6.84 -37.28
CA LEU A 233 -12.20 7.74 -36.44
C LEU A 233 -12.92 8.04 -35.14
N GLY A 234 -12.41 7.49 -34.04
CA GLY A 234 -12.81 7.84 -32.68
C GLY A 234 -12.00 9.01 -32.16
N ARG A 235 -12.67 9.93 -31.45
CA ARG A 235 -12.06 11.07 -30.76
C ARG A 235 -12.59 11.14 -29.34
N TYR A 236 -11.69 11.32 -28.39
CA TYR A 236 -12.01 11.51 -26.99
C TYR A 236 -11.22 12.70 -26.44
N ALA A 237 -11.89 13.56 -25.68
CA ALA A 237 -11.29 14.64 -24.91
C ALA A 237 -11.96 14.68 -23.53
N GLY A 238 -11.18 14.55 -22.48
CA GLY A 238 -11.63 14.63 -21.10
C GLY A 238 -10.81 15.65 -20.33
N ILE A 239 -11.47 16.38 -19.44
CA ILE A 239 -10.82 17.20 -18.41
C ILE A 239 -11.45 16.86 -17.05
N GLY A 240 -10.64 16.75 -16.02
CA GLY A 240 -11.08 16.42 -14.69
C GLY A 240 -10.36 17.19 -13.61
N TYR A 241 -11.08 17.37 -12.51
CA TYR A 241 -10.63 17.96 -11.27
C TYR A 241 -10.85 16.97 -10.14
N PHE A 242 -9.81 16.77 -9.34
CA PHE A 242 -9.82 15.91 -8.17
C PHE A 242 -9.50 16.74 -6.93
N GLU A 243 -10.36 16.61 -5.93
CA GLU A 243 -10.22 17.23 -4.63
C GLU A 243 -10.17 16.17 -3.54
N PRO A 244 -9.00 15.95 -2.90
CA PRO A 244 -8.91 15.10 -1.72
C PRO A 244 -9.48 15.84 -0.53
N TRP A 245 -10.22 15.12 0.32
CA TRP A 245 -10.92 15.68 1.48
C TRP A 245 -11.92 16.80 1.10
N LEU A 246 -12.86 16.45 0.23
CA LEU A 246 -13.92 17.32 -0.25
C LEU A 246 -14.70 17.92 0.94
N PHE A 247 -14.78 19.26 0.96
CA PHE A 247 -15.39 20.03 2.07
C PHE A 247 -14.79 19.70 3.46
N GLU A 248 -13.50 19.37 3.53
CA GLU A 248 -12.79 18.97 4.75
C GLU A 248 -13.26 17.65 5.37
N LEU A 249 -14.15 16.94 4.70
CA LEU A 249 -14.60 15.60 5.09
C LEU A 249 -13.61 14.55 4.56
N PRO A 250 -13.45 13.38 5.20
CA PRO A 250 -12.57 12.31 4.74
C PRO A 250 -13.13 11.57 3.51
N ILE A 251 -13.48 12.32 2.47
CA ILE A 251 -14.14 11.89 1.25
C ILE A 251 -13.38 12.52 0.09
N ASP A 252 -13.08 11.74 -0.94
CA ASP A 252 -12.43 12.21 -2.15
C ASP A 252 -13.50 12.56 -3.19
N GLY A 253 -13.34 13.69 -3.89
CA GLY A 253 -14.25 14.15 -4.92
C GLY A 253 -13.57 14.24 -6.28
N THR A 254 -14.22 13.74 -7.33
CA THR A 254 -13.77 13.93 -8.71
C THR A 254 -14.92 14.48 -9.55
N LEU A 255 -14.64 15.55 -10.29
CA LEU A 255 -15.53 16.07 -11.31
C LEU A 255 -14.81 15.99 -12.66
N ALA A 256 -15.40 15.31 -13.63
CA ALA A 256 -14.85 15.16 -14.96
C ALA A 256 -15.89 15.52 -16.04
N PHE A 257 -15.42 16.18 -17.09
CA PHE A 257 -16.20 16.45 -18.30
C PHE A 257 -15.53 15.77 -19.46
N ASN A 258 -16.28 14.93 -20.16
CA ASN A 258 -15.80 14.13 -21.27
C ASN A 258 -16.61 14.42 -22.54
N TYR A 259 -15.91 14.50 -23.65
CA TYR A 259 -16.46 14.55 -24.98
C TYR A 259 -15.92 13.36 -25.76
N LYS A 260 -16.81 12.57 -26.35
CA LYS A 260 -16.47 11.44 -27.19
C LYS A 260 -17.27 11.50 -28.50
N ALA A 261 -16.60 11.39 -29.63
CA ALA A 261 -17.22 11.27 -30.94
C ALA A 261 -16.68 10.01 -31.61
N GLU A 262 -17.58 9.12 -32.02
CA GLU A 262 -17.25 7.84 -32.64
C GLU A 262 -18.08 7.69 -33.91
N ALA A 263 -17.44 7.32 -35.02
CA ALA A 263 -18.14 7.01 -36.25
C ALA A 263 -18.51 5.52 -36.25
N ARG A 264 -19.74 5.15 -36.60
CA ARG A 264 -20.22 3.76 -36.76
C ARG A 264 -21.09 3.65 -38.00
N ASP A 265 -20.75 2.76 -38.94
CA ASP A 265 -21.62 2.40 -40.08
C ASP A 265 -22.23 3.57 -40.89
N ASN A 266 -21.54 4.74 -40.94
CA ASN A 266 -21.94 6.03 -41.52
C ASN A 266 -22.77 6.99 -40.61
N LEU A 267 -22.88 6.70 -39.32
CA LEU A 267 -23.47 7.56 -38.30
C LEU A 267 -22.38 8.09 -37.38
N TRP A 268 -22.51 9.35 -36.96
CA TRP A 268 -21.72 9.88 -35.85
C TRP A 268 -22.50 9.72 -34.56
N GLU A 269 -21.94 8.96 -33.61
CA GLU A 269 -22.39 8.98 -32.23
C GLU A 269 -21.53 10.00 -31.47
N ILE A 270 -22.15 11.14 -31.14
CA ILE A 270 -21.52 12.16 -30.31
C ILE A 270 -22.09 12.00 -28.90
N SER A 271 -21.21 11.82 -27.92
CA SER A 271 -21.58 11.80 -26.52
C SER A 271 -20.80 12.81 -25.70
N ARG A 272 -21.51 13.46 -24.79
CA ARG A 272 -20.99 14.40 -23.80
C ARG A 272 -21.36 13.84 -22.44
N SER A 273 -20.37 13.57 -21.59
CA SER A 273 -20.64 13.19 -20.20
C SER A 273 -20.05 14.20 -19.22
N ALA A 274 -20.79 14.42 -18.15
CA ALA A 274 -20.30 15.04 -16.93
C ALA A 274 -20.40 13.99 -15.83
N GLU A 275 -19.28 13.67 -15.21
CA GLU A 275 -19.17 12.60 -14.23
C GLU A 275 -18.76 13.23 -12.91
N ALA A 276 -19.62 13.06 -11.90
CA ALA A 276 -19.31 13.43 -10.52
C ALA A 276 -19.16 12.14 -9.72
N ILE A 277 -17.96 11.90 -9.22
CA ILE A 277 -17.63 10.73 -8.40
C ILE A 277 -17.26 11.22 -7.02
N ILE A 278 -17.92 10.67 -6.01
CA ILE A 278 -17.61 10.88 -4.60
C ILE A 278 -17.19 9.54 -4.04
N SER A 279 -15.97 9.44 -3.57
CA SER A 279 -15.43 8.18 -3.05
C SER A 279 -15.04 8.34 -1.59
N HIS A 280 -15.58 7.47 -0.74
CA HIS A 280 -15.19 7.37 0.65
C HIS A 280 -14.35 6.11 0.86
N ARG A 281 -13.09 6.30 1.25
CA ARG A 281 -12.19 5.18 1.56
C ARG A 281 -12.47 4.71 2.99
N VAL A 282 -13.13 3.56 3.13
CA VAL A 282 -13.35 2.91 4.44
C VAL A 282 -12.09 2.16 4.84
N ARG A 283 -11.15 2.90 5.40
CA ARG A 283 -9.79 2.42 5.72
C ARG A 283 -9.74 1.43 6.90
N LYS A 284 -10.83 1.29 7.68
CA LYS A 284 -10.92 0.41 8.87
C LYS A 284 -11.31 -1.04 8.57
N LEU A 285 -11.80 -1.36 7.38
CA LEU A 285 -12.17 -2.72 7.00
C LEU A 285 -10.99 -3.38 6.27
N LYS A 286 -10.65 -4.62 6.64
CA LYS A 286 -9.74 -5.49 5.88
C LYS A 286 -10.59 -6.53 5.12
N PRO A 287 -10.49 -6.63 3.78
CA PRO A 287 -9.59 -5.87 2.90
C PRO A 287 -10.07 -4.41 2.73
N LYS A 288 -9.14 -3.51 2.37
CA LYS A 288 -9.41 -2.07 2.24
C LYS A 288 -10.61 -1.88 1.32
N THR A 289 -11.66 -1.31 1.87
CA THR A 289 -12.94 -1.15 1.20
C THR A 289 -13.11 0.30 0.74
N LEU A 290 -13.39 0.50 -0.55
CA LEU A 290 -13.71 1.79 -1.14
C LEU A 290 -15.19 1.77 -1.53
N ILE A 291 -15.94 2.73 -1.00
CA ILE A 291 -17.35 2.94 -1.36
C ILE A 291 -17.38 4.20 -2.22
N GLU A 292 -17.78 4.05 -3.48
CA GLU A 292 -17.90 5.16 -4.41
C GLU A 292 -19.37 5.38 -4.73
N GLY A 293 -19.89 6.57 -4.41
CA GLY A 293 -21.12 7.07 -5.00
C GLY A 293 -20.77 7.81 -6.28
N PHE A 294 -21.37 7.46 -7.41
CA PHE A 294 -21.16 8.18 -8.65
C PHE A 294 -22.49 8.63 -9.24
N THR A 295 -22.46 9.83 -9.81
CA THR A 295 -23.53 10.36 -10.63
C THR A 295 -22.94 10.63 -12.00
N LEU A 296 -23.42 9.88 -12.99
CA LEU A 296 -23.02 10.02 -14.37
C LEU A 296 -24.15 10.71 -15.13
N TYR A 297 -23.88 11.93 -15.54
CA TYR A 297 -24.69 12.63 -16.51
C TYR A 297 -24.11 12.37 -17.91
N LYS A 298 -24.92 11.87 -18.86
CA LYS A 298 -24.47 11.60 -20.22
C LYS A 298 -25.56 11.95 -21.23
N GLU A 299 -25.25 12.90 -22.10
CA GLU A 299 -26.01 13.24 -23.29
C GLU A 299 -25.39 12.50 -24.48
N ALA A 300 -26.20 11.86 -25.31
CA ALA A 300 -25.75 11.24 -26.55
C ALA A 300 -26.66 11.67 -27.70
N ARG A 301 -26.07 12.01 -28.83
CA ARG A 301 -26.77 12.41 -30.06
C ARG A 301 -26.17 11.64 -31.23
N GLU A 302 -27.04 11.04 -32.02
CA GLU A 302 -26.67 10.37 -33.27
C GLU A 302 -27.00 11.30 -34.45
N GLU A 303 -26.02 11.56 -35.32
CA GLU A 303 -26.21 12.33 -36.55
C GLU A 303 -25.91 11.44 -37.77
N ALA A 304 -26.91 11.30 -38.66
CA ALA A 304 -26.80 10.56 -39.91
C ALA A 304 -26.35 11.48 -41.05
N GLU A 305 -25.35 11.04 -41.83
CA GLU A 305 -24.91 11.76 -43.03
C GLU A 305 -25.70 11.27 -44.26
N GLY A 306 -26.81 11.96 -44.57
CA GLY A 306 -27.46 11.94 -45.89
C GLY A 306 -28.63 10.94 -46.10
N SER A 307 -29.79 11.52 -46.41
CA SER A 307 -31.05 10.89 -46.88
C SER A 307 -31.97 10.29 -45.80
N VAL A 308 -32.87 11.16 -45.31
CA VAL A 308 -34.10 10.81 -44.59
C VAL A 308 -34.91 9.80 -45.41
N LYS A 309 -35.12 8.60 -44.85
CA LYS A 309 -36.41 7.87 -44.86
C LYS A 309 -36.28 6.55 -44.08
N ASP A 310 -37.08 6.47 -43.02
CA ASP A 310 -37.53 5.25 -42.35
C ASP A 310 -36.48 4.37 -41.66
N ALA A 311 -35.95 4.87 -40.55
CA ALA A 311 -35.63 4.02 -39.40
C ALA A 311 -36.02 4.76 -38.12
N THR A 312 -37.17 4.37 -37.58
CA THR A 312 -37.66 4.80 -36.28
C THR A 312 -36.72 4.28 -35.20
N LEU A 313 -35.84 5.15 -34.71
CA LEU A 313 -35.29 5.14 -33.35
C LEU A 313 -35.03 6.60 -32.97
N ILE A 314 -36.13 7.35 -32.87
CA ILE A 314 -36.14 8.65 -32.19
C ILE A 314 -36.16 8.32 -30.70
N ASP A 315 -35.00 8.40 -30.05
CA ASP A 315 -34.95 9.01 -28.71
C ASP A 315 -33.92 10.13 -28.76
N SER A 316 -34.41 11.33 -29.07
CA SER A 316 -33.67 12.56 -28.85
C SER A 316 -33.65 12.80 -27.35
N GLY A 317 -32.70 12.15 -26.68
CA GLY A 317 -32.63 12.13 -25.23
C GLY A 317 -32.39 13.52 -24.65
N ASN A 318 -33.42 14.09 -24.03
CA ASN A 318 -33.32 15.14 -23.05
C ASN A 318 -32.15 14.90 -22.08
N LEU A 319 -31.69 15.96 -21.40
CA LEU A 319 -30.74 15.90 -20.30
C LEU A 319 -31.23 14.92 -19.21
N GLN A 320 -30.90 13.64 -19.33
CA GLN A 320 -31.31 12.58 -18.39
C GLN A 320 -30.11 12.07 -17.61
N ILE A 321 -30.28 11.92 -16.29
CA ILE A 321 -29.32 11.22 -15.44
C ILE A 321 -29.29 9.76 -15.92
N ARG A 322 -28.20 9.37 -16.57
CA ARG A 322 -28.10 8.05 -17.21
C ARG A 322 -27.83 6.95 -16.18
N GLU A 323 -27.06 7.27 -15.14
CA GLU A 323 -26.71 6.31 -14.10
C GLU A 323 -26.43 7.03 -12.77
N VAL A 324 -27.11 6.59 -11.71
CA VAL A 324 -26.72 6.85 -10.33
C VAL A 324 -26.43 5.49 -9.73
N GLY A 325 -25.23 5.33 -9.21
CA GLY A 325 -24.80 4.03 -8.73
C GLY A 325 -23.90 4.14 -7.51
N VAL A 326 -23.83 3.03 -6.79
CA VAL A 326 -22.86 2.81 -5.73
C VAL A 326 -21.95 1.68 -6.21
N ARG A 327 -20.65 1.95 -6.28
CA ARG A 327 -19.64 0.96 -6.60
C ARG A 327 -18.89 0.60 -5.32
N HIS A 328 -18.80 -0.70 -5.07
CA HIS A 328 -18.03 -1.26 -3.97
C HIS A 328 -16.76 -1.90 -4.55
N ILE A 329 -15.60 -1.34 -4.21
CA ILE A 329 -14.31 -1.86 -4.64
C ILE A 329 -13.55 -2.35 -3.42
N THR A 330 -13.11 -3.60 -3.48
CA THR A 330 -12.25 -4.21 -2.47
C THR A 330 -10.87 -4.39 -3.07
N ASP A 331 -9.87 -3.69 -2.55
CA ASP A 331 -8.48 -3.88 -2.99
C ASP A 331 -7.75 -4.82 -2.02
N GLY A 332 -7.35 -5.97 -2.55
CA GLY A 332 -6.57 -7.00 -1.84
C GLY A 332 -5.07 -6.95 -2.14
N ARG A 333 -4.60 -6.00 -2.96
CA ARG A 333 -3.18 -5.92 -3.35
C ARG A 333 -2.36 -5.27 -2.23
N ASN A 334 -1.29 -5.94 -1.81
CA ASN A 334 -0.19 -5.30 -1.08
C ASN A 334 0.73 -4.64 -2.13
N ASN A 335 0.72 -3.32 -2.23
CA ASN A 335 1.60 -2.56 -3.14
C ASN A 335 3.06 -2.49 -2.65
N LEU A 336 3.50 -3.48 -1.86
CA LEU A 336 4.86 -3.61 -1.35
C LEU A 336 5.45 -4.90 -1.91
N ALA A 337 6.05 -4.78 -3.09
CA ALA A 337 7.12 -5.65 -3.54
C ALA A 337 8.44 -4.92 -3.29
#